data_AF-A0A2E6HA70-F1
#
_entry.id   AF-A0A2E6HA70-F1
#
_cell.length_a   1.000
_cell.length_b   1.000
_cell.length_c   1.000
_cell.angle_alpha   90.00
_cell.angle_beta   90.00
_cell.angle_gamma   90.00
#
_symmetry.space_group_name_H-M   'P 1'
#
loop_
_entity.id
_entity.type
_entity.pdbx_description
1 polymer ?
#
loop_
_entity_poly.entity_id
_entity_poly.type
_entity_poly.pdbx_seq_one_letter_code
_entity_poly.pdbx_strand_id
1 'polypeptide(L)'
;MNKLILIVSLLFATNTFAQKNQKERIIYKYKKYQKFDFEDLTIEGETGSPPDLGVDTRLQRKFRNKLPYRKNFNPEIRKGIERIR
;
A
#
# COMPACT_ATOMS: atom_id res chain seq x y z
N MET A 1 -49.44 -1.36 -23.08
CA MET A 1 -48.71 -1.90 -21.91
C MET A 1 -47.19 -1.81 -22.05
N ASN A 2 -46.60 -2.30 -23.14
CA ASN A 2 -45.13 -2.39 -23.28
C ASN A 2 -44.38 -1.05 -23.20
N LYS A 3 -44.97 0.04 -23.70
CA LYS A 3 -44.37 1.39 -23.59
C LYS A 3 -44.31 1.91 -22.15
N LEU A 4 -45.27 1.50 -21.32
CA LEU A 4 -45.38 1.93 -19.92
C LEU A 4 -44.33 1.22 -19.06
N ILE A 5 -44.07 -0.07 -19.34
CA ILE A 5 -42.99 -0.86 -18.73
C ILE A 5 -41.62 -0.23 -19.04
N LEU A 6 -41.43 0.27 -20.27
CA LEU A 6 -40.18 0.88 -20.69
C LEU A 6 -39.90 2.20 -19.95
N ILE A 7 -40.92 3.03 -19.77
CA ILE A 7 -40.85 4.28 -19.01
C ILE A 7 -40.56 4.01 -17.53
N VAL A 8 -41.20 2.99 -16.95
CA VAL A 8 -40.95 2.59 -15.55
C VAL A 8 -39.53 2.09 -15.37
N SER A 9 -38.97 1.34 -16.33
CA SER A 9 -37.57 0.87 -16.24
C SER A 9 -36.55 2.01 -16.27
N LEU A 10 -36.86 3.10 -16.98
CA LEU A 10 -35.96 4.24 -17.13
C LEU A 10 -35.84 5.07 -15.83
N LEU A 11 -36.89 5.06 -15.01
CA LEU A 11 -36.91 5.76 -13.72
C LEU A 11 -36.01 5.09 -12.66
N PHE A 12 -35.69 3.80 -12.81
CA PHE A 12 -34.81 3.09 -11.87
C PHE A 12 -33.31 3.27 -12.17
N ALA A 13 -32.95 3.85 -13.32
CA ALA A 13 -31.56 4.00 -13.74
C ALA A 13 -30.80 5.17 -13.05
N THR A 14 -31.48 6.05 -12.32
CA THR A 14 -30.89 7.27 -11.74
C THR A 14 -30.26 7.08 -10.35
N ASN A 15 -30.37 5.90 -9.74
CA ASN A 15 -29.92 5.65 -8.36
C ASN A 15 -28.46 5.18 -8.21
N THR A 16 -27.62 5.28 -9.25
CA THR A 16 -26.21 4.90 -9.15
C THR A 16 -25.37 6.04 -8.55
N PHE A 17 -25.56 6.32 -7.26
CA PHE A 17 -24.59 7.12 -6.50
C PHE A 17 -23.45 6.20 -6.05
N ALA A 18 -22.36 6.19 -6.82
CA ALA A 18 -21.10 5.64 -6.34
C ALA A 18 -20.64 6.49 -5.15
N GLN A 19 -20.89 6.03 -3.93
CA GLN A 19 -20.28 6.59 -2.73
C GLN A 19 -18.76 6.41 -2.88
N LYS A 20 -18.11 7.45 -3.40
CA LYS A 20 -16.67 7.64 -3.32
C LYS A 20 -16.38 7.66 -1.83
N ASN A 21 -15.99 6.50 -1.29
CA ASN A 21 -15.53 6.32 0.08
C ASN A 21 -14.76 7.56 0.44
N GLN A 22 -15.36 8.39 1.31
CA GLN A 22 -14.72 9.57 1.84
C GLN A 22 -13.51 9.01 2.58
N LYS A 23 -12.37 8.93 1.89
CA LYS A 23 -11.10 8.59 2.52
C LYS A 23 -10.97 9.65 3.59
N GLU A 24 -11.19 9.24 4.83
CA GLU A 24 -11.09 10.10 5.99
C GLU A 24 -9.82 10.92 5.82
N ARG A 25 -9.94 12.24 6.00
CA ARG A 25 -8.80 13.13 5.80
C ARG A 25 -7.81 12.85 6.94
N ILE A 26 -6.87 11.92 6.70
CA ILE A 26 -5.85 11.55 7.68
C ILE A 26 -4.90 12.76 7.85
N ILE A 27 -5.09 13.50 8.94
CA ILE A 27 -4.23 14.62 9.32
C ILE A 27 -3.10 14.06 10.19
N TYR A 28 -1.93 13.86 9.60
CA TYR A 28 -0.72 13.47 10.33
C TYR A 28 -0.21 14.65 11.15
N LYS A 29 -0.31 14.56 12.48
CA LYS A 29 0.30 15.52 13.42
C LYS A 29 1.66 15.00 13.85
N TYR A 30 2.73 15.66 13.41
CA TYR A 30 4.09 15.35 13.85
C TYR A 30 4.45 16.17 15.10
N LYS A 31 5.15 15.56 16.05
CA LYS A 31 5.67 16.24 17.24
C LYS A 31 6.72 17.26 16.79
N LYS A 32 6.44 18.56 16.97
CA LYS A 32 7.26 19.64 16.39
C LYS A 32 8.62 19.81 17.05
N TYR A 33 8.69 19.78 18.38
CA TYR A 33 9.94 19.81 19.13
C TYR A 33 9.65 19.48 20.59
N GLN A 34 10.54 18.75 21.26
CA GLN A 34 10.52 18.56 22.71
C GLN A 34 11.78 19.19 23.26
N LYS A 35 11.62 20.16 24.17
CA LYS A 35 12.75 20.67 24.95
C LYS A 35 12.92 19.71 26.13
N PHE A 36 14.10 19.10 26.23
CA PHE A 36 14.48 18.33 27.39
C PHE A 36 15.18 19.27 28.36
N ASP A 37 14.72 19.25 29.60
CA ASP A 37 15.45 19.86 30.70
C ASP A 37 16.45 18.81 31.22
N PHE A 38 17.73 19.17 31.22
CA PHE A 38 18.80 18.24 31.59
C PHE A 38 19.24 18.41 33.05
N GLU A 39 18.75 19.45 33.74
CA GLU A 39 19.11 19.70 35.14
C GLU A 39 18.56 18.63 36.10
N ASP A 40 17.44 18.00 35.74
CA ASP A 40 16.78 16.96 36.54
C ASP A 40 17.00 15.55 35.96
N LEU A 41 17.80 15.42 34.89
CA LEU A 41 18.06 14.13 34.25
C LEU A 41 19.20 13.39 34.98
N THR A 42 18.85 12.75 36.09
CA THR A 42 19.78 11.86 36.78
C THR A 42 19.85 10.53 36.02
N ILE A 43 20.91 10.36 35.22
CA ILE A 43 21.16 9.11 34.50
C ILE A 43 21.77 8.12 35.50
N GLU A 44 20.93 7.30 36.13
CA GLU A 44 21.39 6.11 36.84
C GLU A 44 21.96 5.13 35.81
N GLY A 45 23.27 5.19 35.60
CA GLY A 45 23.98 4.32 34.68
C GLY A 45 23.98 2.89 35.21
N GLU A 46 22.95 2.11 34.88
CA GLU A 46 23.06 0.66 35.00
C GLU A 46 24.26 0.20 34.17
N THR A 47 25.21 -0.49 34.81
CA THR A 47 26.46 -1.02 34.20
C THR A 47 26.18 -2.20 33.24
N GLY A 48 24.96 -2.30 32.73
CA GLY A 48 24.56 -3.26 31.72
C GLY A 48 24.86 -2.67 30.34
N SER A 49 25.53 -3.43 29.48
CA SER A 49 25.58 -3.09 28.06
C SER A 49 24.15 -2.82 27.56
N PRO A 50 23.94 -1.80 26.70
CA PRO A 50 22.62 -1.55 26.13
C PRO A 50 22.07 -2.88 25.59
N PRO A 51 20.83 -3.27 25.96
CA PRO A 51 20.21 -4.44 25.36
C PRO A 51 20.21 -4.23 23.84
N ASP A 52 20.57 -5.29 23.12
CA ASP A 52 20.81 -5.30 21.68
C ASP A 52 19.84 -4.37 20.94
N LEU A 53 20.36 -3.27 20.37
CA LEU A 53 19.59 -2.35 19.52
C LEU A 53 19.22 -3.00 18.17
N GLY A 54 19.35 -4.32 18.07
CA GLY A 54 18.85 -5.16 17.02
C GLY A 54 17.46 -4.71 16.62
N VAL A 55 17.39 -4.12 15.43
CA VAL A 55 16.13 -3.74 14.80
C VAL A 55 15.28 -5.00 14.74
N ASP A 56 14.13 -4.99 15.42
CA ASP A 56 13.14 -6.08 15.35
C ASP A 56 13.05 -6.53 13.90
N THR A 57 13.30 -7.83 13.64
CA THR A 57 13.30 -8.36 12.29
C THR A 57 11.92 -8.12 11.70
N ARG A 58 11.77 -7.06 10.90
CA ARG A 58 10.50 -6.74 10.26
C ARG A 58 10.08 -7.97 9.48
N LEU A 59 8.87 -8.44 9.73
CA LEU A 59 8.29 -9.53 8.98
C LEU A 59 8.23 -9.13 7.50
N GLN A 60 9.22 -9.55 6.71
CA GLN A 60 9.23 -9.31 5.28
C GLN A 60 8.11 -10.15 4.68
N ARG A 61 7.01 -9.49 4.30
CA ARG A 61 5.94 -10.15 3.54
C ARG A 61 6.53 -10.64 2.23
N LYS A 62 6.61 -11.96 2.07
CA LYS A 62 6.97 -12.59 0.79
C LYS A 62 5.82 -12.35 -0.18
N PHE A 63 5.97 -11.38 -1.06
CA PHE A 63 5.00 -11.13 -2.11
C PHE A 63 5.15 -12.20 -3.19
N ARG A 64 4.06 -12.90 -3.51
CA ARG A 64 4.03 -13.74 -4.71
C ARG A 64 4.08 -12.83 -5.93
N ASN A 65 4.88 -13.21 -6.93
CA ASN A 65 4.88 -12.51 -8.20
C ASN A 65 3.47 -12.58 -8.80
N LYS A 66 2.82 -11.41 -8.95
CA LYS A 66 1.48 -11.29 -9.54
C LYS A 66 1.50 -11.35 -11.06
N LEU A 67 2.68 -11.25 -11.67
CA LEU A 67 2.81 -11.30 -13.12
C LEU A 67 2.70 -12.75 -13.60
N PRO A 68 2.01 -12.98 -14.73
CA PRO A 68 1.94 -14.31 -15.32
C PRO A 68 3.35 -14.79 -15.67
N TYR A 69 3.71 -15.96 -15.15
CA TYR A 69 4.97 -16.60 -15.47
C TYR A 69 4.85 -17.32 -16.82
N ARG A 70 5.74 -16.99 -17.76
CA ARG A 70 5.88 -17.78 -19.00
C ARG A 70 6.81 -18.95 -18.75
N LYS A 71 6.32 -20.15 -19.08
CA LYS A 71 7.12 -21.39 -19.03
C LYS A 71 8.13 -21.52 -20.17
N ASN A 72 7.92 -20.81 -21.28
CA ASN A 72 8.75 -20.91 -22.47
C ASN A 72 9.10 -19.51 -22.99
N PHE A 73 10.38 -19.26 -23.21
CA PHE A 73 10.96 -18.01 -23.73
C PHE A 73 11.63 -18.18 -25.11
N ASN A 74 11.62 -19.39 -25.70
CA ASN A 74 12.23 -19.66 -26.99
C ASN A 74 11.73 -18.74 -28.13
N PRO A 75 10.43 -18.37 -28.20
CA PRO A 75 9.96 -17.44 -29.23
C PRO A 75 10.57 -16.03 -29.11
N GLU A 76 10.71 -15.51 -27.90
CA GLU A 76 11.33 -14.21 -27.64
C GLU A 76 12.83 -14.21 -27.95
N ILE A 77 13.53 -15.29 -27.59
CA ILE A 77 14.94 -15.47 -27.90
C ILE A 77 15.14 -15.50 -29.43
N ARG A 78 14.29 -16.23 -30.15
CA ARG A 78 14.33 -16.28 -31.63
C ARG A 78 14.14 -14.89 -32.25
N LYS A 79 13.16 -14.13 -31.79
CA LYS A 79 12.93 -12.74 -32.22
C LYS A 79 14.13 -11.82 -31.93
N GLY A 80 14.83 -12.04 -30.82
CA GLY A 80 16.03 -11.29 -30.48
C GLY A 80 17.16 -11.54 -31.48
N ILE A 81 17.38 -12.80 -31.85
CA ILE A 81 18.39 -13.20 -32.84
C ILE A 81 18.04 -12.66 -34.23
N GLU A 82 16.77 -12.72 -34.62
CA GLU A 82 16.28 -12.20 -35.91
C GLU A 82 16.50 -10.70 -36.08
N ARG A 83 16.50 -9.91 -34.99
CA ARG A 83 16.75 -8.45 -35.05
C ARG A 83 18.22 -8.07 -35.15
N ILE A 84 19.14 -8.99 -34.85
CA ILE A 84 20.58 -8.73 -34.89
C ILE A 84 21.12 -8.88 -36.32
N ARG A 85 20.35 -9.53 -37.21
CA ARG A 85 20.71 -9.76 -38.61
C ARG A 85 20.10 -8.70 -39.52
#